data_AF-A0A7X7H321-F1
#
_entry.id   AF-A0A7X7H321-F1
#
_cell.length_a   1.000
_cell.length_b   1.000
_cell.length_c   1.000
_cell.angle_alpha   90.00
_cell.angle_beta   90.00
_cell.angle_gamma   90.00
#
_symmetry.space_group_name_H-M   'P 1'
#
loop_
_entity.id
_entity.type
_entity.pdbx_description
1 polymer ?
#
loop_
_entity_poly.entity_id
_entity_poly.type
_entity_poly.pdbx_seq_one_letter_code
_entity_poly.pdbx_strand_id
1 'polypeptide(L)'
;MGQSIFPTGVTNFRPSKTWSGYTLFNAKNEGTILIDMNGKIVHEWKDLQGFPNKMINGGKVFGSLRCRKSSDAYQDYADLTEIDWDGNIRWSFTHNEEVTDQEIGKTWVARVHHDYQLEGNPVGYFVPGQETKDDFKKVLLLTHHDRKIGSISPYPLLDHVLLEIDRNGNKLWSWSTLDHFNDFPLTDEQKNAIF
;
A
#
# COMPACT_ATOMS: atom_id res chain seq x y z
N MET A 1 -13.71 16.61 38.06
CA MET A 1 -14.04 15.19 37.87
C MET A 1 -13.61 14.83 36.45
N GLY A 2 -12.56 14.03 36.29
CA GLY A 2 -12.07 13.60 34.98
C GLY A 2 -12.98 12.50 34.42
N GLN A 3 -13.30 12.57 33.14
CA GLN A 3 -14.09 11.57 32.45
C GLN A 3 -13.34 10.23 32.47
N SER A 4 -13.93 9.19 33.08
CA SER A 4 -13.35 7.84 33.19
C SER A 4 -13.86 6.86 32.14
N ILE A 5 -14.76 7.31 31.27
CA ILE A 5 -15.35 6.52 30.18
C ILE A 5 -15.06 7.24 28.88
N PHE A 6 -14.19 6.65 28.06
CA PHE A 6 -13.98 7.05 26.68
C PHE A 6 -14.87 6.16 25.81
N PRO A 7 -15.87 6.72 25.11
CA PRO A 7 -16.69 5.91 24.21
C PRO A 7 -15.78 5.28 23.14
N THR A 8 -15.82 3.96 23.04
CA THR A 8 -15.15 3.17 22.00
C THR A 8 -16.12 2.92 20.85
N GLY A 9 -15.61 2.87 19.61
CA GLY A 9 -16.44 2.76 18.39
C GLY A 9 -16.79 4.11 17.76
N VAL A 10 -17.88 4.16 17.00
CA VAL A 10 -18.31 5.39 16.31
C VAL A 10 -19.03 6.31 17.29
N THR A 11 -18.40 7.43 17.61
CA THR A 11 -18.91 8.39 18.61
C THR A 11 -19.94 9.37 18.05
N ASN A 12 -19.98 9.56 16.73
CA ASN A 12 -20.90 10.47 16.05
C ASN A 12 -21.20 9.98 14.63
N PHE A 13 -22.42 9.49 14.41
CA PHE A 13 -22.94 9.11 13.09
C PHE A 13 -24.17 9.97 12.77
N ARG A 14 -24.17 10.65 11.63
CA ARG A 14 -25.27 11.52 11.18
C ARG A 14 -25.78 11.04 9.83
N PRO A 15 -26.73 10.07 9.78
CA PRO A 15 -27.19 9.44 8.53
C PRO A 15 -27.64 10.42 7.45
N SER A 16 -28.16 11.59 7.82
CA SER A 16 -28.56 12.64 6.86
C SER A 16 -27.39 13.41 6.24
N LYS A 17 -26.17 13.24 6.74
CA LYS A 17 -24.94 13.91 6.30
C LYS A 17 -23.82 12.95 5.92
N THR A 18 -24.05 11.64 6.03
CA THR A 18 -23.03 10.61 5.81
C THR A 18 -23.64 9.44 5.05
N TRP A 19 -22.84 8.80 4.21
CA TRP A 19 -23.25 7.56 3.58
C TRP A 19 -23.10 6.39 4.57
N SER A 20 -24.10 5.51 4.63
CA SER A 20 -23.99 4.24 5.35
C SER A 20 -23.07 3.30 4.59
N GLY A 21 -22.12 2.68 5.30
CA GLY A 21 -21.19 1.71 4.72
C GLY A 21 -20.34 1.04 5.79
N TYR A 22 -19.13 0.65 5.39
CA TYR A 22 -18.14 0.10 6.30
C TYR A 22 -16.87 0.95 6.24
N THR A 23 -16.11 0.96 7.34
CA THR A 23 -14.79 1.57 7.37
C THR A 23 -13.74 0.46 7.49
N LEU A 24 -12.83 0.40 6.52
CA LEU A 24 -11.67 -0.47 6.53
C LEU A 24 -10.46 0.34 6.97
N PHE A 25 -9.72 -0.14 7.95
CA PHE A 25 -8.51 0.54 8.40
C PHE A 25 -7.48 -0.45 8.93
N ASN A 26 -6.21 -0.04 8.89
CA ASN A 26 -5.14 -0.77 9.54
C ASN A 26 -5.11 -0.41 11.03
N ALA A 27 -5.28 -1.40 11.90
CA ALA A 27 -5.09 -1.28 13.33
C ALA A 27 -3.69 -1.77 13.70
N LYS A 28 -2.87 -0.84 14.21
CA LYS A 28 -1.49 -1.13 14.63
C LYS A 28 -1.46 -2.32 15.60
N ASN A 29 -0.62 -3.30 15.30
CA ASN A 29 -0.41 -4.55 16.04
C ASN A 29 -1.55 -5.59 15.96
N GLU A 30 -2.67 -5.32 15.28
CA GLU A 30 -3.77 -6.28 15.11
C GLU A 30 -3.85 -6.77 13.65
N GLY A 31 -3.87 -5.84 12.70
CA GLY A 31 -4.05 -6.14 11.28
C GLY A 31 -5.08 -5.21 10.64
N THR A 32 -5.81 -5.72 9.66
CA THR A 32 -6.83 -4.94 8.94
C THR A 32 -8.20 -5.19 9.56
N ILE A 33 -8.89 -4.13 9.98
CA ILE A 33 -10.19 -4.20 10.64
C ILE A 33 -11.27 -3.56 9.76
N LEU A 34 -12.41 -4.24 9.68
CA LEU A 34 -13.65 -3.71 9.10
C LEU A 34 -14.66 -3.43 10.21
N ILE A 35 -15.15 -2.19 10.29
CA ILE A 35 -16.23 -1.81 11.21
C ILE A 35 -17.46 -1.33 10.46
N ASP A 36 -18.64 -1.50 11.05
CA ASP A 36 -19.87 -0.85 10.61
C ASP A 36 -19.97 0.60 11.14
N MET A 37 -21.01 1.33 10.72
CA MET A 37 -21.24 2.71 11.15
C MET A 37 -21.64 2.88 12.63
N ASN A 38 -21.86 1.78 13.37
CA ASN A 38 -22.02 1.81 14.83
C ASN A 38 -20.69 1.54 15.56
N GLY A 39 -19.61 1.29 14.83
CA GLY A 39 -18.30 0.96 15.38
C GLY A 39 -18.17 -0.49 15.82
N LYS A 40 -19.10 -1.37 15.44
CA LYS A 40 -18.96 -2.80 15.68
C LYS A 40 -17.92 -3.36 14.70
N ILE A 41 -16.98 -4.15 15.21
CA ILE A 41 -16.08 -4.96 14.36
C ILE A 41 -16.91 -6.01 13.64
N VAL A 42 -16.90 -5.95 12.31
CA VAL A 42 -17.58 -6.87 11.41
C VAL A 42 -16.62 -7.96 10.95
N HIS A 43 -15.37 -7.61 10.75
CA HIS A 43 -14.32 -8.54 10.35
C HIS A 43 -12.93 -8.05 10.76
N GLU A 44 -12.01 -9.00 10.92
CA GLU A 44 -10.60 -8.76 11.16
C GLU A 44 -9.76 -9.71 10.30
N TRP A 45 -8.85 -9.14 9.51
CA TRP A 45 -7.76 -9.89 8.87
C TRP A 45 -6.51 -9.68 9.69
N LYS A 46 -6.26 -10.62 10.61
CA LYS A 46 -5.12 -10.58 11.50
C LYS A 46 -3.81 -10.57 10.71
N ASP A 47 -2.83 -9.80 11.19
CA ASP A 47 -1.48 -9.65 10.63
C ASP A 47 -1.42 -9.03 9.21
N LEU A 48 -2.54 -8.91 8.49
CA LEU A 48 -2.61 -8.15 7.25
C LEU A 48 -2.43 -6.67 7.54
N GLN A 49 -1.28 -6.16 7.15
CA GLN A 49 -0.95 -4.75 7.21
C GLN A 49 -1.42 -4.02 5.95
N GLY A 50 -1.41 -2.69 5.98
CA GLY A 50 -1.61 -1.92 4.77
C GLY A 50 -1.46 -0.44 4.98
N PHE A 51 -0.90 0.19 3.94
CA PHE A 51 -0.78 1.63 3.82
C PHE A 51 -0.92 1.99 2.34
N PRO A 52 -2.14 1.86 1.76
CA PRO A 52 -3.42 1.50 2.39
C PRO A 52 -3.79 0.01 2.31
N ASN A 53 -4.86 -0.37 3.01
CA ASN A 53 -5.66 -1.55 2.68
C ASN A 53 -6.79 -1.18 1.73
N LYS A 54 -7.09 -2.03 0.74
CA LYS A 54 -8.18 -1.81 -0.22
C LYS A 54 -9.08 -3.03 -0.29
N MET A 55 -10.37 -2.84 -0.03
CA MET A 55 -11.36 -3.91 -0.21
C MET A 55 -11.94 -3.84 -1.61
N ILE A 56 -12.11 -5.00 -2.24
CA ILE A 56 -12.68 -5.13 -3.58
C ILE A 56 -13.99 -5.91 -3.55
N ASN A 57 -14.71 -5.86 -4.67
CA ASN A 57 -15.94 -6.61 -4.85
C ASN A 57 -15.70 -8.11 -4.54
N GLY A 58 -16.67 -8.72 -3.85
CA GLY A 58 -16.57 -10.12 -3.39
C GLY A 58 -15.97 -10.28 -1.98
N GLY A 59 -15.71 -9.20 -1.25
CA GLY A 59 -15.28 -9.26 0.15
C GLY A 59 -13.80 -9.61 0.34
N LYS A 60 -12.99 -9.43 -0.70
CA LYS A 60 -11.55 -9.65 -0.67
C LYS A 60 -10.84 -8.35 -0.35
N VAL A 61 -9.68 -8.46 0.30
CA VAL A 61 -8.90 -7.32 0.76
C VAL A 61 -7.46 -7.43 0.28
N PHE A 62 -6.91 -6.29 -0.11
CA PHE A 62 -5.50 -6.13 -0.43
C PHE A 62 -4.78 -5.44 0.71
N GLY A 63 -3.55 -5.89 0.94
CA GLY A 63 -2.63 -5.34 1.92
C GLY A 63 -1.27 -6.00 1.78
N SER A 64 -0.52 -6.04 2.87
CA SER A 64 0.78 -6.69 2.94
C SER A 64 0.89 -7.53 4.20
N LEU A 65 1.47 -8.71 4.08
CA LEU A 65 1.76 -9.60 5.20
C LEU A 65 3.07 -9.26 5.90
N ARG A 66 3.95 -8.44 5.29
CA ARG A 66 5.24 -8.08 5.89
C ARG A 66 5.66 -6.64 5.56
N CYS A 67 5.72 -5.82 6.62
CA CYS A 67 6.44 -4.55 6.59
C CYS A 67 7.95 -4.80 6.71
N ARG A 68 8.75 -4.14 5.87
CA ARG A 68 10.22 -4.17 6.01
C ARG A 68 10.64 -3.30 7.19
N LYS A 69 11.69 -3.70 7.91
CA LYS A 69 12.15 -2.95 9.08
C LYS A 69 12.76 -1.62 8.65
N SER A 70 12.65 -0.62 9.51
CA SER A 70 13.24 0.71 9.27
C SER A 70 14.77 0.71 9.17
N SER A 71 15.42 -0.37 9.64
CA SER A 71 16.86 -0.61 9.48
C SER A 71 17.24 -1.02 8.05
N ASP A 72 16.29 -1.57 7.29
CA ASP A 72 16.50 -2.14 5.96
C ASP A 72 15.81 -1.32 4.84
N ALA A 73 14.78 -0.53 5.19
CA ALA A 73 13.95 0.19 4.24
C ALA A 73 13.22 1.38 4.85
N TYR A 74 12.69 2.28 4.02
CA TYR A 74 11.88 3.41 4.49
C TYR A 74 10.41 3.26 4.06
N GLN A 75 9.57 2.76 4.97
CA GLN A 75 8.13 2.57 4.74
C GLN A 75 7.80 1.67 3.53
N ASP A 76 8.51 0.54 3.41
CA ASP A 76 8.30 -0.45 2.37
C ASP A 76 7.52 -1.65 2.89
N TYR A 77 6.57 -2.12 2.10
CA TYR A 77 5.99 -3.44 2.27
C TYR A 77 6.64 -4.45 1.32
N ALA A 78 6.91 -5.65 1.84
CA ALA A 78 7.58 -6.71 1.12
C ALA A 78 6.70 -7.34 0.04
N ASP A 79 5.39 -7.17 0.13
CA ASP A 79 4.41 -7.83 -0.70
C ASP A 79 3.18 -6.95 -0.93
N LEU A 80 2.47 -7.22 -2.03
CA LEU A 80 1.06 -6.91 -2.17
C LEU A 80 0.29 -8.23 -2.21
N THR A 81 -0.60 -8.46 -1.26
CA THR A 81 -1.31 -9.72 -1.09
C THR A 81 -2.82 -9.50 -1.09
N GLU A 82 -3.50 -10.35 -1.85
CA GLU A 82 -4.96 -10.51 -1.86
C GLU A 82 -5.37 -11.61 -0.88
N ILE A 83 -6.22 -11.28 0.07
CA ILE A 83 -6.79 -12.20 1.05
C ILE A 83 -8.31 -12.21 0.89
N ASP A 84 -8.92 -13.39 0.91
CA ASP A 84 -10.37 -13.51 0.90
C ASP A 84 -11.01 -13.28 2.28
N TRP A 85 -12.34 -13.33 2.35
CA TRP A 85 -13.08 -13.12 3.59
C TRP A 85 -12.65 -14.09 4.71
N ASP A 86 -12.34 -15.33 4.38
CA ASP A 86 -11.99 -16.38 5.34
C ASP A 86 -10.51 -16.33 5.76
N GLY A 87 -9.72 -15.40 5.23
CA GLY A 87 -8.30 -15.25 5.55
C GLY A 87 -7.36 -16.06 4.65
N ASN A 88 -7.84 -16.64 3.55
CA ASN A 88 -7.00 -17.39 2.63
C ASN A 88 -6.29 -16.45 1.66
N ILE A 89 -4.98 -16.68 1.46
CA ILE A 89 -4.21 -15.99 0.43
C ILE A 89 -4.67 -16.47 -0.95
N ARG A 90 -5.14 -15.53 -1.78
CA ARG A 90 -5.58 -15.80 -3.16
C ARG A 90 -4.51 -15.45 -4.18
N TRP A 91 -3.66 -14.51 -3.85
CA TRP A 91 -2.57 -14.03 -4.70
C TRP A 91 -1.60 -13.17 -3.89
N SER A 92 -0.32 -13.21 -4.26
CA SER A 92 0.70 -12.32 -3.72
C SER A 92 1.70 -11.94 -4.79
N PHE A 93 2.11 -10.68 -4.80
CA PHE A 93 3.26 -10.21 -5.56
C PHE A 93 4.39 -9.84 -4.60
N THR A 94 5.57 -10.41 -4.83
CA THR A 94 6.78 -10.22 -4.02
C THR A 94 8.03 -10.01 -4.87
N HIS A 95 7.94 -9.98 -6.20
CA HIS A 95 9.10 -10.09 -7.09
C HIS A 95 9.36 -8.80 -7.88
N ASN A 96 9.57 -7.67 -7.18
CA ASN A 96 10.02 -6.43 -7.82
C ASN A 96 11.54 -6.30 -7.81
N GLU A 97 12.17 -6.47 -6.65
CA GLU A 97 13.61 -6.28 -6.43
C GLU A 97 14.14 -7.32 -5.43
N GLU A 98 15.36 -7.83 -5.65
CA GLU A 98 16.09 -8.64 -4.66
C GLU A 98 16.84 -7.71 -3.71
N VAL A 99 16.53 -7.79 -2.42
CA VAL A 99 17.16 -6.98 -1.37
C VAL A 99 17.88 -7.89 -0.37
N THR A 100 18.70 -7.30 0.50
CA THR A 100 19.27 -7.98 1.66
C THR A 100 18.74 -7.32 2.92
N ASP A 101 17.75 -7.94 3.56
CA ASP A 101 17.26 -7.51 4.88
C ASP A 101 18.15 -8.16 5.97
N GLN A 102 18.57 -7.42 7.00
CA GLN A 102 19.57 -7.87 7.99
C GLN A 102 19.21 -9.20 8.67
N GLU A 103 17.92 -9.44 8.96
CA GLU A 103 17.47 -10.63 9.69
C GLU A 103 17.02 -11.78 8.78
N ILE A 104 16.74 -11.51 7.51
CA ILE A 104 16.18 -12.49 6.57
C ILE A 104 17.25 -12.95 5.55
N GLY A 105 18.23 -12.10 5.27
CA GLY A 105 19.20 -12.28 4.20
C GLY A 105 18.63 -11.86 2.85
N LYS A 106 19.16 -12.46 1.77
CA LYS A 106 18.70 -12.16 0.41
C LYS A 106 17.27 -12.63 0.19
N THR A 107 16.41 -11.74 -0.28
CA THR A 107 15.00 -12.04 -0.49
C THR A 107 14.39 -11.14 -1.57
N TRP A 108 13.39 -11.66 -2.29
CA TRP A 108 12.60 -10.87 -3.23
C TRP A 108 11.49 -10.13 -2.49
N VAL A 109 11.34 -8.84 -2.82
CA VAL A 109 10.29 -7.97 -2.28
C VAL A 109 9.61 -7.16 -3.37
N ALA A 110 8.34 -6.81 -3.16
CA ALA A 110 7.58 -5.89 -4.00
C ALA A 110 7.96 -4.43 -3.76
N ARG A 111 8.37 -4.09 -2.53
CA ARG A 111 8.71 -2.73 -2.06
C ARG A 111 7.56 -1.73 -2.24
N VAL A 112 6.32 -2.15 -1.95
CA VAL A 112 5.14 -1.29 -2.08
C VAL A 112 5.23 -0.12 -1.10
N HIS A 113 4.96 1.08 -1.58
CA HIS A 113 5.07 2.33 -0.83
C HIS A 113 3.83 3.21 -1.07
N HIS A 114 3.08 3.51 0.00
CA HIS A 114 1.88 4.39 0.07
C HIS A 114 0.67 4.10 -0.83
N ASP A 115 0.78 3.50 -2.02
CA ASP A 115 -0.40 3.29 -2.86
C ASP A 115 -0.24 2.20 -3.94
N TYR A 116 -1.38 1.68 -4.40
CA TYR A 116 -1.52 0.78 -5.54
C TYR A 116 -2.95 0.84 -6.09
N GLN A 117 -3.13 0.73 -7.41
CA GLN A 117 -4.43 0.75 -8.08
C GLN A 117 -4.70 -0.54 -8.84
N LEU A 118 -5.86 -1.13 -8.59
CA LEU A 118 -6.31 -2.33 -9.27
C LEU A 118 -7.07 -1.94 -10.54
N GLU A 119 -6.99 -2.77 -11.58
CA GLU A 119 -7.79 -2.58 -12.79
C GLU A 119 -9.28 -2.38 -12.46
N GLY A 120 -9.87 -1.32 -13.01
CA GLY A 120 -11.29 -0.99 -12.85
C GLY A 120 -11.59 -0.03 -11.69
N ASN A 121 -10.75 0.06 -10.65
CA ASN A 121 -10.96 0.98 -9.54
C ASN A 121 -9.65 1.67 -9.09
N PRO A 122 -9.57 3.00 -9.20
CA PRO A 122 -8.37 3.76 -8.93
C PRO A 122 -8.21 4.23 -7.48
N VAL A 123 -9.04 3.79 -6.52
CA VAL A 123 -9.03 4.37 -5.17
C VAL A 123 -9.33 3.42 -4.01
N GLY A 124 -9.76 2.18 -4.26
CA GLY A 124 -9.97 1.15 -3.21
C GLY A 124 -11.21 1.33 -2.33
N TYR A 125 -12.09 2.27 -2.68
CA TYR A 125 -13.42 2.44 -2.11
C TYR A 125 -14.46 2.52 -3.22
N PHE A 126 -15.74 2.47 -2.85
CA PHE A 126 -16.84 2.50 -3.81
C PHE A 126 -16.84 3.79 -4.63
N VAL A 127 -16.72 3.66 -5.95
CA VAL A 127 -16.85 4.75 -6.92
C VAL A 127 -17.83 4.30 -8.02
N PRO A 128 -18.98 4.98 -8.19
CA PRO A 128 -19.94 4.63 -9.23
C PRO A 128 -19.30 4.52 -10.61
N GLY A 129 -19.49 3.37 -11.28
CA GLY A 129 -18.94 3.10 -12.61
C GLY A 129 -17.47 2.70 -12.66
N GLN A 130 -16.79 2.61 -11.50
CA GLN A 130 -15.40 2.17 -11.37
C GLN A 130 -15.32 0.96 -10.42
N GLU A 131 -15.87 -0.16 -10.90
CA GLU A 131 -15.92 -1.39 -10.14
C GLU A 131 -14.64 -2.21 -10.33
N THR A 132 -14.14 -2.75 -9.21
CA THR A 132 -13.11 -3.78 -9.27
C THR A 132 -13.70 -5.09 -9.77
N LYS A 133 -12.89 -5.84 -10.50
CA LYS A 133 -13.21 -7.22 -10.87
C LYS A 133 -12.54 -8.18 -9.90
N ASP A 134 -13.18 -9.32 -9.72
CA ASP A 134 -12.63 -10.45 -8.95
C ASP A 134 -11.30 -10.92 -9.58
N ASP A 135 -11.22 -10.91 -10.92
CA ASP A 135 -10.10 -11.33 -11.75
C ASP A 135 -9.30 -10.14 -12.34
N PHE A 136 -8.86 -9.21 -11.48
CA PHE A 136 -8.06 -8.06 -11.94
C PHE A 136 -6.91 -8.52 -12.85
N LYS A 137 -6.74 -7.89 -14.01
CA LYS A 137 -5.69 -8.28 -14.96
C LYS A 137 -4.38 -7.56 -14.70
N LYS A 138 -4.47 -6.36 -14.11
CA LYS A 138 -3.36 -5.47 -13.88
C LYS A 138 -3.47 -4.75 -12.55
N VAL A 139 -2.31 -4.39 -12.02
CA VAL A 139 -2.18 -3.50 -10.86
C VAL A 139 -1.04 -2.52 -11.12
N LEU A 140 -1.29 -1.25 -10.80
CA LEU A 140 -0.29 -0.20 -10.78
C LEU A 140 0.16 -0.01 -9.34
N LEU A 141 1.44 -0.20 -9.03
CA LEU A 141 1.99 -0.02 -7.70
C LEU A 141 2.87 1.23 -7.66
N LEU A 142 2.86 1.95 -6.54
CA LEU A 142 3.99 2.79 -6.17
C LEU A 142 4.98 1.93 -5.38
N THR A 143 6.22 1.87 -5.85
CA THR A 143 7.28 1.03 -5.29
C THR A 143 8.59 1.78 -5.12
N HIS A 144 9.45 1.30 -4.24
CA HIS A 144 10.83 1.75 -4.17
C HIS A 144 11.79 0.92 -5.01
N HIS A 145 12.84 1.56 -5.51
CA HIS A 145 14.01 0.94 -6.14
C HIS A 145 15.29 1.60 -5.62
N ASP A 146 16.30 0.81 -5.27
CA ASP A 146 17.59 1.37 -4.87
C ASP A 146 18.44 1.64 -6.11
N ARG A 147 18.93 2.88 -6.27
CA ARG A 147 19.72 3.28 -7.44
C ARG A 147 20.96 4.06 -7.05
N LYS A 148 22.03 3.90 -7.83
CA LYS A 148 23.23 4.72 -7.71
C LYS A 148 23.44 5.51 -9.00
N ILE A 149 23.20 6.81 -8.93
CA ILE A 149 23.29 7.73 -10.08
C ILE A 149 24.26 8.84 -9.71
N GLY A 150 25.54 8.67 -10.07
CA GLY A 150 26.62 9.57 -9.66
C GLY A 150 26.48 11.01 -10.14
N SER A 151 25.67 11.25 -11.19
CA SER A 151 25.35 12.60 -11.67
C SER A 151 24.29 13.32 -10.83
N ILE A 152 23.57 12.61 -9.95
CA ILE A 152 22.56 13.18 -9.04
C ILE A 152 23.11 13.22 -7.60
N SER A 153 23.71 12.12 -7.14
CA SER A 153 24.28 12.03 -5.78
C SER A 153 25.43 11.02 -5.73
N PRO A 154 26.47 11.25 -4.90
CA PRO A 154 27.51 10.25 -4.65
C PRO A 154 27.00 9.07 -3.80
N TYR A 155 25.88 9.23 -3.11
CA TYR A 155 25.26 8.22 -2.26
C TYR A 155 24.19 7.41 -3.01
N PRO A 156 23.83 6.19 -2.53
CA PRO A 156 22.65 5.48 -2.99
C PRO A 156 21.39 6.33 -2.79
N LEU A 157 20.52 6.32 -3.79
CA LEU A 157 19.25 7.01 -3.81
C LEU A 157 18.12 5.98 -3.71
N LEU A 158 17.08 6.34 -2.97
CA LEU A 158 15.82 5.62 -2.92
C LEU A 158 14.87 6.25 -3.95
N ASP A 159 14.58 5.53 -5.02
CA ASP A 159 13.74 6.00 -6.12
C ASP A 159 12.28 5.61 -5.90
N HIS A 160 11.35 6.53 -6.20
CA HIS A 160 9.93 6.23 -6.29
C HIS A 160 9.58 5.84 -7.73
N VAL A 161 9.07 4.62 -7.90
CA VAL A 161 8.77 4.03 -9.20
C VAL A 161 7.30 3.62 -9.26
N LEU A 162 6.59 4.14 -10.26
CA LEU A 162 5.30 3.59 -10.67
C LEU A 162 5.56 2.34 -11.49
N LEU A 163 4.97 1.22 -11.08
CA LEU A 163 5.15 -0.08 -11.72
C LEU A 163 3.79 -0.69 -12.06
N GLU A 164 3.50 -0.90 -13.35
CA GLU A 164 2.35 -1.69 -13.79
C GLU A 164 2.77 -3.14 -14.01
N ILE A 165 2.09 -4.07 -13.35
CA ILE A 165 2.27 -5.51 -13.55
C ILE A 165 0.96 -6.17 -13.98
N ASP A 166 1.07 -7.31 -14.64
CA ASP A 166 -0.07 -8.22 -14.79
C ASP A 166 -0.26 -9.10 -13.54
N ARG A 167 -1.36 -9.87 -13.51
CA ARG A 167 -1.65 -10.80 -12.40
C ARG A 167 -0.62 -11.92 -12.24
N ASN A 168 0.19 -12.22 -13.25
CA ASN A 168 1.28 -13.21 -13.14
C ASN A 168 2.55 -12.58 -12.55
N GLY A 169 2.56 -11.27 -12.30
CA GLY A 169 3.72 -10.54 -11.81
C GLY A 169 4.66 -10.08 -12.92
N ASN A 170 4.28 -10.20 -14.20
CA ASN A 170 5.09 -9.68 -15.29
C ASN A 170 5.03 -8.16 -15.30
N LYS A 171 6.20 -7.52 -15.34
CA LYS A 171 6.30 -6.05 -15.46
C LYS A 171 5.87 -5.62 -16.86
N LEU A 172 4.80 -4.85 -16.95
CA LEU A 172 4.23 -4.38 -18.21
C LEU A 172 4.77 -3.00 -18.60
N TRP A 173 4.92 -2.13 -17.60
CA TRP A 173 5.35 -0.75 -17.76
C TRP A 173 5.91 -0.22 -16.44
N SER A 174 6.81 0.76 -16.51
CA SER A 174 7.31 1.46 -15.34
C SER A 174 7.66 2.91 -15.65
N TRP A 175 7.61 3.75 -14.63
CA TRP A 175 8.09 5.12 -14.66
C TRP A 175 8.86 5.44 -13.37
N SER A 176 10.08 5.94 -13.50
CA SER A 176 11.00 6.23 -12.41
C SER A 176 11.12 7.73 -12.19
N THR A 177 11.08 8.17 -10.93
CA THR A 177 11.27 9.59 -10.59
C THR A 177 12.68 10.06 -10.96
N LEU A 178 13.70 9.23 -10.70
CA LEU A 178 15.09 9.59 -10.97
C LEU A 178 15.44 9.65 -12.46
N ASP A 179 14.77 8.89 -13.32
CA ASP A 179 14.94 9.03 -14.78
C ASP A 179 14.44 10.38 -15.30
N HIS A 180 13.51 11.00 -14.55
CA HIS A 180 12.90 12.30 -14.84
C HIS A 180 13.40 13.42 -13.91
N PHE A 181 14.54 13.22 -13.23
CA PHE A 181 15.06 14.17 -12.23
C PHE A 181 15.17 15.61 -12.74
N ASN A 182 15.57 15.78 -14.00
CA ASN A 182 15.74 17.10 -14.62
C ASN A 182 14.45 17.71 -15.19
N ASP A 183 13.37 16.93 -15.28
CA ASP A 183 12.07 17.40 -15.75
C ASP A 183 11.31 18.13 -14.64
N PHE A 184 11.69 17.91 -13.38
CA PHE A 184 11.14 18.64 -12.26
C PHE A 184 11.66 20.09 -12.22
N PRO A 185 10.81 21.07 -11.86
CA PRO A 185 11.19 22.47 -11.77
C PRO A 185 11.97 22.76 -10.47
N LEU A 186 13.00 21.97 -10.19
CA LEU A 186 13.90 22.15 -9.04
C LEU A 186 15.00 23.17 -9.39
N THR A 187 15.28 24.09 -8.47
CA THR A 187 16.43 24.99 -8.58
C THR A 187 17.74 24.23 -8.40
N ASP A 188 18.85 24.79 -8.86
CA ASP A 188 20.17 24.18 -8.64
C ASP A 188 20.48 24.01 -7.14
N GLU A 189 20.04 24.94 -6.30
CA GLU A 189 20.16 24.84 -4.84
C GLU A 189 19.40 23.62 -4.28
N GLN A 190 18.18 23.36 -4.76
CA GLN A 190 17.39 22.20 -4.36
C GLN A 190 17.98 20.89 -4.86
N LYS A 191 18.48 20.87 -6.11
CA LYS A 191 19.19 19.71 -6.65
C LYS A 191 20.47 19.43 -5.85
N ASN A 192 21.19 20.47 -5.45
CA ASN A 192 22.39 20.37 -4.63
C ASN A 192 22.15 19.88 -3.20
N ALA A 193 20.91 19.94 -2.69
CA ALA A 193 20.56 19.42 -1.37
C ALA A 193 20.42 17.89 -1.31
N ILE A 194 20.46 17.21 -2.47
CA ILE A 194 20.36 15.74 -2.60
C ILE A 194 21.76 15.08 -2.55
N PHE A 195 22.83 15.89 -2.51
CA PHE A 195 24.23 15.46 -2.43
C PHE A 195 24.65 15.01 -1.03
#